data_AF-A0A420J651-F1
#
_entry.id   AF-A0A420J651-F1
#
_cell.length_a   1.000
_cell.length_b   1.000
_cell.length_c   1.000
_cell.angle_alpha   90.00
_cell.angle_beta   90.00
_cell.angle_gamma   90.00
#
_symmetry.space_group_name_H-M   'P 1'
#
loop_
_entity.id
_entity.type
_entity.pdbx_description
1 polymer ?
#
loop_
_entity_poly.entity_id
_entity_poly.type
_entity_poly.pdbx_seq_one_letter_code
_entity_poly.pdbx_strand_id
1 'polypeptide(L)'
;MVQVQTVPLEHTPKSHCVHIALFRNLKNAAFLVERLRAGDSEYEYALIDARSILSTIHILSACFQAIARHVSEKLRTRNIHSEIVFGLSPRNNIATSFSQFGITPQTTDLIVVKIGEASLHESINSHLDKAIDGDAVEFTDAALKDVTDWSRVEKLYNLSSSNVKEKAAGKISTANNQMKFRKLDAIETPMRKEIEILVLGAMALKGSTN
;
A
#
# COMPACT_ATOMS: atom_id res chain seq x y z
N MET A 1 -5.61 -7.86 -19.44
CA MET A 1 -4.34 -8.56 -19.20
C MET A 1 -3.70 -7.95 -17.97
N VAL A 2 -3.46 -8.77 -16.95
CA VAL A 2 -2.85 -8.33 -15.70
C VAL A 2 -1.37 -7.95 -15.90
N GLN A 3 -0.93 -6.92 -15.19
CA GLN A 3 0.44 -6.42 -15.21
C GLN A 3 1.11 -6.68 -13.86
N VAL A 4 1.42 -7.94 -13.56
CA VAL A 4 2.19 -8.27 -12.36
C VAL A 4 3.63 -7.78 -12.54
N GLN A 5 4.14 -7.06 -11.56
CA GLN A 5 5.55 -6.71 -11.46
C GLN A 5 6.21 -7.57 -10.38
N THR A 6 7.38 -8.14 -10.69
CA THR A 6 8.18 -8.89 -9.72
C THR A 6 9.37 -8.04 -9.30
N VAL A 7 9.42 -7.69 -8.02
CA VAL A 7 10.44 -6.85 -7.41
C VAL A 7 11.27 -7.69 -6.42
N PRO A 8 12.53 -8.02 -6.73
CA PRO A 8 13.43 -8.56 -5.72
C PRO A 8 13.83 -7.44 -4.76
N LEU A 9 13.66 -7.67 -3.45
CA LEU A 9 14.14 -6.73 -2.44
C LEU A 9 15.55 -7.11 -2.02
N GLU A 10 16.47 -6.15 -2.15
CA GLU A 10 17.83 -6.31 -1.68
C GLU A 10 17.84 -6.64 -0.18
N HIS A 11 18.81 -7.48 0.25
CA HIS A 11 18.94 -7.95 1.63
C HIS A 11 17.77 -8.80 2.16
N THR A 12 16.93 -9.35 1.28
CA THR A 12 15.95 -10.40 1.61
C THR A 12 16.36 -11.74 1.00
N PRO A 13 15.86 -12.89 1.49
CA PRO A 13 16.16 -14.18 0.85
C PRO A 13 15.67 -14.18 -0.60
N LYS A 14 16.47 -14.77 -1.50
CA LYS A 14 16.15 -14.84 -2.94
C LYS A 14 14.83 -15.56 -3.26
N SER A 15 14.34 -16.39 -2.33
CA SER A 15 13.04 -17.07 -2.42
C SER A 15 11.84 -16.17 -2.10
N HIS A 16 12.05 -14.91 -1.69
CA HIS A 16 11.01 -13.99 -1.23
C HIS A 16 10.95 -12.74 -2.12
N CYS A 17 10.68 -12.92 -3.41
CA CYS A 17 10.39 -11.81 -4.30
C CYS A 17 8.99 -11.26 -4.03
N VAL A 18 8.82 -9.95 -4.22
CA VAL A 18 7.53 -9.27 -4.12
C VAL A 18 6.87 -9.28 -5.50
N HIS A 19 5.74 -9.95 -5.65
CA HIS A 19 4.90 -9.88 -6.84
C HIS A 19 3.74 -8.93 -6.55
N ILE A 20 3.61 -7.86 -7.32
CA ILE A 20 2.64 -6.79 -7.06
C ILE A 20 1.85 -6.43 -8.32
N ALA A 21 0.56 -6.18 -8.16
CA ALA A 21 -0.31 -5.72 -9.23
C ALA A 21 -1.31 -4.67 -8.70
N LEU A 22 -1.66 -3.71 -9.54
CA LEU A 22 -2.64 -2.67 -9.26
C LEU A 22 -3.86 -2.85 -10.17
N PHE A 23 -5.05 -2.79 -9.58
CA PHE A 23 -6.32 -2.87 -10.27
C PHE A 23 -7.19 -1.67 -9.90
N ARG A 24 -7.91 -1.15 -10.88
CA ARG A 24 -8.91 -0.09 -10.72
C ARG A 24 -10.29 -0.60 -11.13
N ASN A 25 -11.33 0.15 -10.78
CA ASN A 25 -12.72 -0.17 -11.14
C ASN A 25 -13.11 -1.62 -10.76
N LEU A 26 -12.64 -2.09 -9.60
CA LEU A 26 -12.88 -3.43 -9.08
C LEU A 26 -14.38 -3.67 -8.86
N LYS A 27 -14.91 -4.77 -9.40
CA LYS A 27 -16.34 -5.12 -9.34
C LYS A 27 -16.64 -6.28 -8.41
N ASN A 28 -15.66 -7.14 -8.13
CA ASN A 28 -15.83 -8.35 -7.33
C ASN A 28 -15.19 -8.28 -5.93
N ALA A 29 -15.06 -7.08 -5.35
CA ALA A 29 -14.45 -6.88 -4.03
C ALA A 29 -15.09 -7.72 -2.90
N ALA A 30 -16.43 -7.80 -2.88
CA ALA A 30 -17.15 -8.60 -1.89
C ALA A 30 -16.77 -10.10 -1.95
N PHE A 31 -16.62 -10.64 -3.15
CA PHE A 31 -16.17 -12.01 -3.38
C PHE A 31 -14.74 -12.23 -2.85
N LEU A 32 -13.81 -11.29 -3.13
CA LEU A 32 -12.44 -11.38 -2.63
C LEU A 32 -12.37 -11.34 -1.10
N VAL A 33 -13.18 -10.50 -0.45
CA VAL A 33 -13.31 -10.45 1.01
C VAL A 33 -13.81 -11.79 1.58
N GLU A 34 -14.78 -12.41 0.91
CA GLU A 34 -15.30 -13.73 1.31
C GLU A 34 -14.21 -14.80 1.24
N ARG A 35 -13.43 -14.84 0.16
CA ARG A 35 -12.30 -15.78 0.00
C ARG A 35 -11.24 -15.64 1.09
N LEU A 36 -10.88 -14.41 1.44
CA LEU A 36 -9.95 -14.15 2.54
C LEU A 36 -10.51 -14.64 3.89
N ARG A 37 -11.81 -14.43 4.14
CA ARG A 37 -12.47 -14.87 5.39
C ARG A 37 -12.60 -16.39 5.48
N ALA A 38 -12.83 -17.05 4.35
CA ALA A 38 -12.85 -18.51 4.25
C ALA A 38 -11.45 -19.13 4.47
N GLY A 39 -10.38 -18.32 4.41
CA GLY A 39 -9.01 -18.81 4.52
C GLY A 39 -8.59 -19.66 3.32
N ASP A 40 -9.12 -19.31 2.14
CA ASP A 40 -8.85 -19.99 0.88
C ASP A 40 -7.37 -19.85 0.51
N SER A 41 -6.65 -20.97 0.41
CA SER A 41 -5.22 -20.98 0.10
C SER A 41 -4.91 -20.47 -1.31
N GLU A 42 -5.86 -20.56 -2.25
CA GLU A 42 -5.70 -20.00 -3.59
C GLU A 42 -5.67 -18.47 -3.56
N TYR A 43 -6.29 -17.86 -2.55
CA TYR A 43 -6.36 -16.42 -2.34
C TYR A 43 -5.42 -15.93 -1.24
N GLU A 44 -4.33 -16.66 -0.97
CA GLU A 44 -3.33 -16.23 -0.01
C GLU A 44 -2.47 -15.07 -0.56
N TYR A 45 -3.07 -13.87 -0.58
CA TYR A 45 -2.48 -12.62 -1.02
C TYR A 45 -2.70 -11.53 0.04
N ALA A 46 -1.87 -10.48 0.01
CA ALA A 46 -2.20 -9.24 0.69
C ALA A 46 -3.08 -8.43 -0.27
N LEU A 47 -4.39 -8.39 -0.01
CA LEU A 47 -5.33 -7.56 -0.75
C LEU A 47 -5.51 -6.24 0.00
N ILE A 48 -4.97 -5.17 -0.57
CA ILE A 48 -4.84 -3.85 0.04
C ILE A 48 -5.74 -2.84 -0.69
N ASP A 49 -6.43 -1.98 0.05
CA ASP A 49 -7.16 -0.85 -0.53
C ASP A 49 -6.17 0.22 -1.00
N ALA A 50 -6.03 0.38 -2.31
CA ALA A 50 -5.02 1.20 -2.94
C ALA A 50 -5.11 2.68 -2.54
N ARG A 51 -6.31 3.15 -2.16
CA ARG A 51 -6.54 4.54 -1.72
C ARG A 51 -5.81 4.89 -0.43
N SER A 52 -5.39 3.88 0.35
CA SER A 52 -4.61 4.06 1.58
C SER A 52 -3.10 4.16 1.35
N ILE A 53 -2.64 3.99 0.11
CA ILE A 53 -1.22 3.89 -0.23
C ILE A 53 -0.75 5.18 -0.88
N LEU A 54 0.45 5.63 -0.47
CA LEU A 54 1.05 6.89 -0.88
C LEU A 54 2.03 6.72 -2.04
N SER A 55 2.78 5.63 -2.05
CA SER A 55 3.91 5.40 -2.98
C SER A 55 4.28 3.93 -3.03
N THR A 56 5.12 3.58 -4.00
CA THR A 56 5.78 2.29 -4.12
C THR A 56 6.61 1.96 -2.87
N ILE A 57 7.42 2.91 -2.38
CA ILE A 57 8.26 2.75 -1.19
C ILE A 57 7.41 2.45 0.06
N HIS A 58 6.24 3.08 0.20
CA HIS A 58 5.32 2.80 1.29
C HIS A 58 4.96 1.30 1.36
N ILE A 59 4.53 0.69 0.24
CA ILE A 59 4.20 -0.75 0.22
C ILE A 59 5.44 -1.62 0.37
N LEU A 60 6.51 -1.32 -0.37
CA LEU A 60 7.72 -2.14 -0.34
C LEU A 60 8.35 -2.16 1.06
N SER A 61 8.21 -1.07 1.83
CA SER A 61 8.62 -1.01 3.23
C SER A 61 7.82 -1.98 4.11
N ALA A 62 6.50 -2.08 3.92
CA ALA A 62 5.67 -3.07 4.61
C ALA A 62 6.03 -4.51 4.19
N CYS A 63 6.31 -4.73 2.91
CA CYS A 63 6.77 -6.03 2.39
C CYS A 63 8.10 -6.45 3.02
N PHE A 64 9.07 -5.54 3.07
CA PHE A 64 10.37 -5.78 3.67
C PHE A 64 10.24 -6.15 5.16
N GLN A 65 9.43 -5.40 5.91
CA GLN A 65 9.16 -5.70 7.33
C GLN A 65 8.48 -7.06 7.52
N ALA A 66 7.51 -7.41 6.67
CA ALA A 66 6.83 -8.70 6.72
C ALA A 66 7.80 -9.86 6.44
N ILE A 67 8.65 -9.74 5.41
CA ILE A 67 9.70 -10.73 5.10
C ILE A 67 10.68 -10.86 6.27
N ALA A 68 11.18 -9.74 6.80
CA ALA A 68 12.11 -9.76 7.93
C ALA A 68 11.52 -10.47 9.16
N ARG A 69 10.25 -10.21 9.47
CA ARG A 69 9.52 -10.90 10.56
C ARG A 69 9.28 -12.37 10.26
N HIS A 70 8.97 -12.73 9.02
CA HIS A 70 8.80 -14.12 8.61
C HIS A 70 10.09 -14.92 8.77
N VAL A 71 11.21 -14.40 8.24
CA VAL A 71 12.54 -15.02 8.35
C VAL A 71 12.99 -15.13 9.80
N SER A 72 12.61 -14.17 10.65
CA SER A 72 12.92 -14.19 12.08
C SER A 72 11.93 -15.01 12.92
N GLU A 73 10.96 -15.69 12.31
CA GLU A 73 9.88 -16.44 12.99
C GLU A 73 9.10 -15.62 14.02
N LYS A 74 8.93 -14.32 13.76
CA LYS A 74 8.28 -13.32 14.64
C LYS A 74 7.04 -12.70 13.99
N LEU A 75 6.35 -13.48 13.16
CA LEU A 75 5.05 -13.08 12.62
C LEU A 75 4.05 -12.89 13.75
N ARG A 76 3.20 -11.88 13.58
CA ARG A 76 2.13 -11.57 14.53
C ARG A 76 0.77 -11.95 13.99
N THR A 77 0.67 -12.02 12.67
CA THR A 77 -0.49 -12.47 11.92
C THR A 77 -0.28 -13.90 11.42
N ARG A 78 -1.30 -14.46 10.76
CA ARG A 78 -1.34 -15.87 10.36
C ARG A 78 -0.29 -16.23 9.30
N ASN A 79 -0.01 -15.33 8.36
CA ASN A 79 0.98 -15.54 7.32
C ASN A 79 1.69 -14.23 6.94
N ILE A 80 2.73 -14.33 6.11
CA ILE A 80 3.52 -13.18 5.67
C ILE A 80 2.66 -12.13 4.95
N HIS A 81 1.63 -12.53 4.19
CA HIS A 81 0.78 -11.62 3.43
C HIS A 81 -0.12 -10.77 4.35
N SER A 82 -0.73 -11.40 5.35
CA SER A 82 -1.46 -10.68 6.40
C SER A 82 -0.53 -9.77 7.21
N GLU A 83 0.74 -10.13 7.33
CA GLU A 83 1.74 -9.31 8.03
C GLU A 83 2.07 -8.04 7.24
N ILE A 84 1.99 -8.06 5.90
CA ILE A 84 2.14 -6.86 5.05
C ILE A 84 1.01 -5.86 5.36
N VAL A 85 -0.25 -6.32 5.31
CA VAL A 85 -1.42 -5.46 5.61
C VAL A 85 -1.33 -4.91 7.02
N PHE A 86 -0.90 -5.76 7.96
CA PHE A 86 -0.65 -5.33 9.32
C PHE A 86 0.47 -4.28 9.38
N GLY A 87 1.60 -4.50 8.73
CA GLY A 87 2.78 -3.63 8.72
C GLY A 87 2.53 -2.21 8.20
N LEU A 88 1.54 -2.01 7.34
CA LEU A 88 1.11 -0.68 6.89
C LEU A 88 0.57 0.18 8.03
N SER A 89 -0.15 -0.44 8.97
CA SER A 89 -0.77 0.31 10.07
C SER A 89 0.24 0.72 11.13
N PRO A 90 0.24 2.00 11.56
CA PRO A 90 1.08 2.45 12.68
C PRO A 90 0.54 1.93 14.04
N ARG A 91 -0.67 1.37 14.07
CA ARG A 91 -1.35 0.93 15.29
C ARG A 91 -1.12 -0.55 15.58
N ASN A 92 -1.13 -0.91 16.86
CA ASN A 92 -0.85 -2.26 17.31
C ASN A 92 -2.06 -3.22 17.30
N ASN A 93 -3.08 -2.96 16.49
CA ASN A 93 -4.32 -3.74 16.43
C ASN A 93 -4.49 -4.40 15.05
N ILE A 94 -4.49 -5.74 15.02
CA ILE A 94 -4.57 -6.52 13.77
C ILE A 94 -5.89 -6.27 13.06
N ALA A 95 -7.02 -6.41 13.75
CA ALA A 95 -8.35 -6.24 13.17
C ALA A 95 -8.56 -4.84 12.59
N THR A 96 -8.11 -3.80 13.31
CA THR A 96 -8.15 -2.42 12.83
C THR A 96 -7.26 -2.21 11.61
N SER A 97 -6.08 -2.85 11.57
CA SER A 97 -5.19 -2.76 10.41
C SER A 97 -5.83 -3.36 9.17
N PHE A 98 -6.48 -4.52 9.31
CA PHE A 98 -7.18 -5.17 8.20
C PHE A 98 -8.37 -4.37 7.70
N SER A 99 -9.15 -3.73 8.57
CA SER A 99 -10.26 -2.89 8.13
C SER A 99 -9.83 -1.54 7.54
N GLN A 100 -8.65 -1.03 7.91
CA GLN A 100 -8.14 0.26 7.45
C GLN A 100 -7.29 0.16 6.17
N PHE A 101 -6.50 -0.89 6.02
CA PHE A 101 -5.59 -1.05 4.89
C PHE A 101 -5.96 -2.22 3.98
N GLY A 102 -6.64 -3.25 4.51
CA GLY A 102 -7.16 -4.35 3.70
C GLY A 102 -8.39 -3.93 2.90
N ILE A 103 -8.79 -4.78 1.96
CA ILE A 103 -10.00 -4.57 1.18
C ILE A 103 -11.28 -4.69 2.00
N THR A 104 -12.30 -3.96 1.53
CA THR A 104 -13.68 -4.04 1.99
C THR A 104 -14.59 -4.38 0.81
N PRO A 105 -15.86 -4.78 1.03
CA PRO A 105 -16.80 -4.98 -0.07
C PRO A 105 -17.04 -3.72 -0.93
N GLN A 106 -16.65 -2.53 -0.44
CA GLN A 106 -16.76 -1.24 -1.13
C GLN A 106 -15.44 -0.78 -1.78
N THR A 107 -14.40 -1.61 -1.77
CA THR A 107 -13.11 -1.24 -2.37
C THR A 107 -13.21 -1.25 -3.90
N THR A 108 -12.78 -0.14 -4.52
CA THR A 108 -12.80 0.07 -5.98
C THR A 108 -11.42 -0.02 -6.62
N ASP A 109 -10.37 0.21 -5.83
CA ASP A 109 -8.98 0.22 -6.28
C ASP A 109 -8.19 -0.70 -5.36
N LEU A 110 -7.53 -1.69 -5.94
CA LEU A 110 -6.94 -2.83 -5.25
C LEU A 110 -5.47 -2.94 -5.59
N ILE A 111 -4.64 -3.12 -4.56
CA ILE A 111 -3.27 -3.60 -4.72
C ILE A 111 -3.20 -5.02 -4.20
N VAL A 112 -2.65 -5.90 -5.01
CA VAL A 112 -2.42 -7.30 -4.68
C VAL A 112 -0.93 -7.50 -4.48
N VAL A 113 -0.54 -8.12 -3.36
CA VAL A 113 0.85 -8.50 -3.12
C VAL A 113 0.95 -9.99 -2.78
N LYS A 114 1.87 -10.70 -3.44
CA LYS A 114 2.29 -12.06 -3.11
C LYS A 114 3.78 -12.07 -2.83
N ILE A 115 4.22 -12.75 -1.78
CA ILE A 115 5.64 -13.04 -1.55
C ILE A 115 5.92 -14.48 -1.97
N GLY A 116 6.97 -14.67 -2.77
CA GLY A 116 7.42 -16.00 -3.15
C GLY A 116 8.51 -15.97 -4.21
N GLU A 117 8.90 -17.14 -4.71
CA GLU A 117 9.96 -17.25 -5.72
C GLU A 117 9.60 -16.51 -7.01
N ALA A 118 10.61 -16.00 -7.71
CA ALA A 118 10.43 -15.32 -8.99
C ALA A 118 9.75 -16.20 -10.06
N SER A 119 9.95 -17.53 -9.98
CA SER A 119 9.33 -18.53 -10.85
C SER A 119 7.80 -18.56 -10.78
N LEU A 120 7.21 -18.04 -9.71
CA LEU A 120 5.75 -17.97 -9.54
C LEU A 120 5.08 -16.86 -10.35
N HIS A 121 5.85 -16.01 -11.03
CA HIS A 121 5.32 -14.86 -11.78
C HIS A 121 4.16 -15.25 -12.71
N GLU A 122 4.36 -16.25 -13.57
CA GLU A 122 3.38 -16.63 -14.60
C GLU A 122 2.11 -17.25 -14.00
N SER A 123 2.26 -18.06 -12.94
CA SER A 123 1.12 -18.68 -12.27
C SER A 123 0.30 -17.65 -11.50
N ILE A 124 0.96 -16.70 -10.84
CA ILE A 124 0.29 -15.57 -10.17
C ILE A 124 -0.44 -14.71 -11.20
N ASN A 125 0.22 -14.35 -12.31
CA ASN A 125 -0.38 -13.54 -13.37
C ASN A 125 -1.65 -14.21 -13.94
N SER A 126 -1.55 -15.48 -14.32
CA SER A 126 -2.67 -16.29 -14.81
C SER A 126 -3.81 -16.42 -13.80
N HIS A 127 -3.50 -16.52 -12.50
CA HIS A 127 -4.51 -16.61 -11.46
C HIS A 127 -5.25 -15.28 -11.28
N LEU A 128 -4.51 -14.17 -11.19
CA LEU A 128 -5.10 -12.83 -11.01
C LEU A 128 -5.96 -12.41 -12.20
N ASP A 129 -5.59 -12.78 -13.43
CA ASP A 129 -6.37 -12.46 -14.64
C ASP A 129 -7.75 -13.14 -14.65
N LYS A 130 -7.87 -14.31 -14.00
CA LYS A 130 -9.16 -15.02 -13.84
C LYS A 130 -9.93 -14.59 -12.60
N ALA A 131 -9.21 -14.29 -11.52
CA ALA A 131 -9.80 -14.11 -10.20
C ALA A 131 -10.30 -12.67 -9.94
N ILE A 132 -9.76 -11.66 -10.63
CA ILE A 132 -10.03 -10.25 -10.36
C ILE A 132 -10.82 -9.64 -11.53
N ASP A 133 -12.02 -9.11 -11.23
CA ASP A 133 -12.81 -8.33 -12.18
C ASP A 133 -12.53 -6.85 -11.94
N GLY A 134 -11.53 -6.32 -12.63
CA GLY A 134 -11.10 -4.94 -12.59
C GLY A 134 -10.08 -4.63 -13.69
N ASP A 135 -9.81 -3.35 -13.88
CA ASP A 135 -8.88 -2.86 -14.89
C ASP A 135 -7.45 -2.88 -14.34
N ALA A 136 -6.60 -3.75 -14.88
CA ALA A 136 -5.19 -3.79 -14.51
C ALA A 136 -4.46 -2.53 -15.00
N VAL A 137 -3.72 -1.89 -14.10
CA VAL A 137 -2.91 -0.69 -14.37
C VAL A 137 -1.48 -0.95 -13.90
N GLU A 138 -0.52 -0.31 -14.56
CA GLU A 138 0.88 -0.40 -14.17
C GLU A 138 1.08 0.11 -12.73
N PHE A 139 1.75 -0.69 -11.90
CA PHE A 139 2.09 -0.29 -10.53
C PHE A 139 3.25 0.70 -10.54
N THR A 140 2.92 1.99 -10.47
CA THR A 140 3.89 3.10 -10.44
C THR A 140 3.44 4.20 -9.48
N ASP A 141 4.37 5.05 -9.03
CA ASP A 141 4.01 6.22 -8.20
C ASP A 141 3.05 7.19 -8.90
N ALA A 142 3.12 7.26 -10.24
CA ALA A 142 2.20 8.07 -11.04
C ALA A 142 0.78 7.50 -10.98
N ALA A 143 0.61 6.19 -11.21
CA ALA A 143 -0.70 5.54 -11.09
C ALA A 143 -1.25 5.62 -9.65
N LEU A 144 -0.39 5.48 -8.64
CA LEU A 144 -0.78 5.64 -7.25
C LEU A 144 -1.23 7.07 -6.94
N LYS A 145 -0.58 8.11 -7.49
CA LYS A 145 -1.01 9.51 -7.32
C LYS A 145 -2.48 9.72 -7.69
N ASP A 146 -2.97 9.04 -8.72
CA ASP A 146 -4.35 9.16 -9.19
C ASP A 146 -5.38 8.36 -8.35
N VAL A 147 -4.89 7.48 -7.47
CA VAL A 147 -5.71 6.55 -6.66
C VAL A 147 -5.71 6.93 -5.19
N THR A 148 -4.60 7.48 -4.66
CA THR A 148 -4.43 7.81 -3.24
C THR A 148 -5.51 8.79 -2.76
N ASP A 149 -6.23 8.42 -1.70
CA ASP A 149 -7.10 9.34 -0.96
C ASP A 149 -6.27 10.01 0.15
N TRP A 150 -5.87 11.25 -0.11
CA TRP A 150 -5.09 12.06 0.84
C TRP A 150 -5.79 12.26 2.19
N SER A 151 -7.10 12.47 2.20
CA SER A 151 -7.84 12.65 3.46
C SER A 151 -7.83 11.36 4.28
N ARG A 152 -7.92 10.22 3.62
CA ARG A 152 -7.79 8.91 4.25
C ARG A 152 -6.39 8.71 4.82
N VAL A 153 -5.33 8.95 4.04
CA VAL A 153 -3.94 8.79 4.50
C VAL A 153 -3.64 9.70 5.71
N GLU A 154 -4.05 10.97 5.66
CA GLU A 154 -3.89 11.89 6.79
C GLU A 154 -4.53 11.36 8.09
N LYS A 155 -5.73 10.78 8.00
CA LYS A 155 -6.44 10.19 9.14
C LYS A 155 -5.83 8.88 9.62
N LEU A 156 -5.32 8.05 8.71
CA LEU A 156 -4.72 6.76 9.06
C LEU A 156 -3.43 6.94 9.87
N TYR A 157 -2.62 7.93 9.49
CA TYR A 157 -1.33 8.22 10.12
C TYR A 157 -1.36 9.41 11.09
N ASN A 158 -2.54 9.99 11.38
CA ASN A 158 -2.71 11.15 12.26
C ASN A 158 -1.81 12.34 11.88
N LEU A 159 -1.69 12.63 10.57
CA LEU A 159 -0.81 13.69 10.06
C LEU A 159 -1.36 15.11 10.32
N SER A 160 -2.64 15.22 10.67
CA SER A 160 -3.31 16.49 10.94
C SER A 160 -2.86 17.19 12.23
N SER A 161 -2.19 16.47 13.14
CA SER A 161 -1.64 17.00 14.40
C SER A 161 -0.17 17.42 14.31
N SER A 162 0.47 17.26 13.15
CA SER A 162 1.87 17.61 12.96
C SER A 162 1.99 18.97 12.28
N ASN A 163 3.00 19.76 12.67
CA ASN A 163 3.37 21.11 12.19
C ASN A 163 3.60 21.26 10.65
N VAL A 164 3.11 20.34 9.84
CA VAL A 164 3.22 20.27 8.37
C VAL A 164 2.34 21.34 7.71
N LYS A 165 1.14 21.62 8.25
CA LYS A 165 0.23 22.64 7.68
C LYS A 165 0.74 24.08 7.89
N GLU A 166 1.48 24.37 8.96
CA GLU A 166 2.04 25.70 9.22
C GLU A 166 3.15 26.08 8.23
N LYS A 167 3.98 25.13 7.78
CA LYS A 167 5.04 25.41 6.80
C LYS A 167 4.51 25.67 5.37
N ALA A 168 3.31 25.18 5.05
CA ALA A 168 2.69 25.33 3.73
C ALA A 168 1.89 26.65 3.58
N ALA A 169 1.25 27.13 4.66
CA ALA A 169 0.42 28.33 4.61
C ALA A 169 1.21 29.64 4.45
N GLY A 170 2.48 29.68 4.86
CA GLY A 170 3.31 30.90 4.83
C GLY A 170 3.79 31.38 3.45
N LYS A 171 3.46 30.70 2.34
CA LYS A 171 3.99 31.04 0.99
C LYS A 171 2.93 31.30 -0.10
N ILE A 172 1.63 31.29 0.22
CA ILE A 172 0.55 31.24 -0.80
C ILE A 172 -0.21 32.58 -0.96
N SER A 173 0.07 33.64 -0.19
CA SER A 173 -0.48 34.96 -0.51
C SER A 173 0.34 35.62 -1.62
N THR A 174 -0.30 35.87 -2.77
CA THR A 174 0.15 36.69 -3.92
C THR A 174 0.76 35.92 -5.12
N ALA A 175 -0.07 35.35 -6.01
CA ALA A 175 0.20 35.25 -7.46
C ALA A 175 -0.98 34.72 -8.31
N ASN A 176 -1.08 35.23 -9.54
CA ASN A 176 -2.10 34.98 -10.57
C ASN A 176 -2.26 33.50 -11.03
N ASN A 177 -3.45 33.20 -11.57
CA ASN A 177 -3.96 31.84 -11.84
C ASN A 177 -3.13 30.94 -12.80
N GLN A 178 -2.34 31.48 -13.74
CA GLN A 178 -1.51 30.65 -14.64
C GLN A 178 -0.19 30.19 -14.00
N MET A 179 0.35 30.92 -13.02
CA MET A 179 1.53 30.53 -12.23
C MET A 179 1.19 29.55 -11.09
N LYS A 180 -0.11 29.30 -10.83
CA LYS A 180 -0.55 28.35 -9.81
C LYS A 180 -0.21 26.91 -10.17
N PHE A 181 -0.48 26.45 -11.40
CA PHE A 181 -0.30 25.03 -11.77
C PHE A 181 1.15 24.56 -11.67
N ARG A 182 2.11 25.32 -12.23
CA ARG A 182 3.55 24.97 -12.13
C ARG A 182 4.11 25.12 -10.72
N LYS A 183 3.56 26.01 -9.88
CA LYS A 183 3.93 26.10 -8.45
C LYS A 183 3.28 24.99 -7.62
N LEU A 184 2.08 24.54 -7.98
CA LEU A 184 1.35 23.46 -7.30
C LEU A 184 2.16 22.16 -7.37
N ASP A 185 2.58 21.71 -8.56
CA ASP A 185 3.42 20.51 -8.70
C ASP A 185 4.79 20.66 -7.99
N ALA A 186 5.36 21.86 -8.03
CA ALA A 186 6.64 22.18 -7.39
C ALA A 186 6.58 22.20 -5.84
N ILE A 187 5.40 22.41 -5.25
CA ILE A 187 5.16 22.39 -3.80
C ILE A 187 4.60 21.03 -3.35
N GLU A 188 3.79 20.38 -4.20
CA GLU A 188 3.18 19.08 -3.92
C GLU A 188 4.23 17.97 -3.81
N THR A 189 5.25 17.99 -4.67
CA THR A 189 6.34 17.00 -4.66
C THR A 189 7.14 16.98 -3.34
N PRO A 190 7.67 18.10 -2.82
CA PRO A 190 8.37 18.10 -1.53
C PRO A 190 7.45 17.80 -0.34
N MET A 191 6.20 18.27 -0.37
CA MET A 191 5.22 17.96 0.68
C MET A 191 4.90 16.47 0.74
N ARG A 192 4.73 15.81 -0.42
CA ARG A 192 4.53 14.36 -0.51
C ARG A 192 5.70 13.57 0.06
N LYS A 193 6.93 13.99 -0.22
CA LYS A 193 8.13 13.40 0.37
C LYS A 193 8.19 13.55 1.89
N GLU A 194 7.84 14.73 2.42
CA GLU A 194 7.79 14.94 3.88
C GLU A 194 6.73 14.04 4.53
N ILE A 195 5.55 13.92 3.92
CA ILE A 195 4.49 13.01 4.36
C ILE A 195 4.95 11.55 4.28
N GLU A 196 5.61 11.14 3.20
CA GLU A 196 6.16 9.79 3.05
C GLU A 196 7.13 9.45 4.19
N ILE A 197 8.03 10.37 4.53
CA ILE A 197 8.97 10.18 5.65
C ILE A 197 8.21 9.99 6.97
N LEU A 198 7.16 10.78 7.22
CA LEU A 198 6.34 10.65 8.42
C LEU A 198 5.59 9.31 8.47
N VAL A 199 5.03 8.88 7.33
CA VAL A 199 4.35 7.58 7.18
C VAL A 199 5.31 6.42 7.45
N LEU A 200 6.47 6.43 6.79
CA LEU A 200 7.51 5.41 6.97
C LEU A 200 8.04 5.39 8.41
N GLY A 201 8.25 6.55 9.02
CA GLY A 201 8.64 6.67 10.43
C GLY A 201 7.59 6.08 11.36
N ALA A 202 6.31 6.36 11.13
CA ALA A 202 5.21 5.81 11.92
C ALA A 202 5.09 4.28 11.79
N MET A 203 5.33 3.74 10.59
CA MET A 203 5.40 2.28 10.37
C MET A 203 6.61 1.66 11.08
N ALA A 204 7.78 2.30 10.99
CA ALA A 204 9.01 1.78 11.59
C ALA A 204 9.00 1.78 13.12
N LEU A 205 8.39 2.81 13.73
CA LEU A 205 8.25 2.93 15.18
C LEU A 205 7.09 2.11 15.75
N LYS A 206 6.38 1.35 14.91
CA LYS A 206 5.26 0.51 15.32
C LYS A 206 5.67 -0.48 16.41
N GLY A 207 5.03 -0.35 17.57
CA GLY A 207 5.26 -1.22 18.73
C GLY A 207 6.37 -0.73 19.67
N SER A 208 7.11 0.32 19.32
CA SER A 208 8.09 0.98 20.19
C SER A 208 7.46 2.05 21.09
N THR A 209 6.24 2.50 20.77
CA THR A 209 5.51 3.53 21.51
C THR A 209 4.41 2.97 22.43
N ASN A 210 4.55 1.72 22.88
CA ASN A 210 3.65 1.10 23.86
C ASN A 210 4.22 1.16 25.27
#